data_AF-K3WJP9-F1
#
_entry.id   AF-K3WJP9-F1
#
_cell.length_a   1.000
_cell.length_b   1.000
_cell.length_c   1.000
_cell.angle_alpha   90.00
_cell.angle_beta   90.00
_cell.angle_gamma   90.00
#
_symmetry.space_group_name_H-M   'P 1'
#
loop_
_entity.id
_entity.type
_entity.pdbx_description
1 polymer ?
#
loop_
_entity_poly.entity_id
_entity_poly.type
_entity_poly.pdbx_seq_one_letter_code
_entity_poly.pdbx_strand_id
1 'polypeptide(L)'
;MSNRVDLNIGKVVLNPSTKMLLMDIATISSLELIQSVRGDSTRQMLQPTRHLKTIRSRQEVVEVFLGNPGWFFDIMEQLPSYADLDRLLLVVVPKFITPRVSRIAIGNVIALKQMLGSLPALVSQLEAMMDALEKPCALITSITQ
;
A
#
# COMPACT_ATOMS: atom_id res chain seq x y z
N MET A 1 -25.66 34.91 -15.25
CA MET A 1 -25.90 33.60 -14.63
C MET A 1 -25.28 32.54 -15.51
N SER A 2 -24.14 31.97 -15.14
CA SER A 2 -23.51 30.89 -15.91
C SER A 2 -22.93 29.86 -14.96
N ASN A 3 -23.64 28.73 -14.87
CA ASN A 3 -23.21 27.52 -14.18
C ASN A 3 -22.09 26.86 -14.98
N ARG A 4 -20.92 26.69 -14.37
CA ARG A 4 -20.00 25.61 -14.74
C ARG A 4 -19.52 24.93 -13.47
N VAL A 5 -20.17 23.82 -13.14
CA VAL A 5 -19.71 22.89 -12.12
C VAL A 5 -19.01 21.76 -12.87
N ASP A 6 -17.72 21.93 -13.14
CA ASP A 6 -16.87 20.86 -13.66
C ASP A 6 -16.50 19.93 -12.50
N LEU A 7 -17.47 19.09 -12.09
CA LEU A 7 -17.29 17.98 -11.15
C LEU A 7 -16.95 16.72 -11.95
N ASN A 8 -15.68 16.51 -12.27
CA ASN A 8 -15.17 15.20 -12.68
C ASN A 8 -13.66 15.11 -12.50
N ILE A 9 -13.21 14.72 -11.30
CA ILE A 9 -11.83 14.30 -11.08
C ILE A 9 -11.84 12.97 -10.32
N GLY A 10 -12.53 11.99 -10.89
CA GLY A 10 -12.17 10.59 -10.74
C GLY A 10 -11.66 10.15 -12.10
N LYS A 11 -10.34 10.03 -12.27
CA LYS A 11 -9.76 9.54 -13.51
C LYS A 11 -10.27 8.11 -13.72
N VAL A 12 -11.13 7.90 -14.71
CA VAL A 12 -11.59 6.56 -15.10
C VAL A 12 -10.37 5.82 -15.66
N VAL A 13 -9.77 4.96 -14.84
CA VAL A 13 -8.67 4.09 -15.27
C VAL A 13 -9.28 2.89 -15.96
N LEU A 14 -9.27 2.91 -17.29
CA LEU A 14 -9.53 1.70 -18.07
C LEU A 14 -8.35 0.75 -17.82
N ASN A 15 -8.61 -0.38 -17.17
CA ASN A 15 -7.61 -1.42 -16.96
C ASN A 15 -7.75 -2.46 -18.07
N PRO A 16 -6.96 -2.37 -19.16
CA PRO A 16 -7.02 -3.39 -20.21
C PRO A 16 -6.50 -4.70 -19.62
N SER A 17 -7.33 -5.74 -19.68
CA SER A 17 -7.02 -7.09 -19.17
C SER A 17 -5.76 -7.70 -19.80
N THR A 18 -5.23 -7.09 -20.87
CA THR A 18 -3.97 -7.50 -21.49
C THR A 18 -2.83 -7.53 -20.48
N LYS A 19 -2.75 -6.63 -19.49
CA LYS A 19 -1.61 -6.58 -18.54
C LYS A 19 -1.69 -7.58 -17.37
N MET A 20 -2.76 -8.36 -17.28
CA MET A 20 -3.00 -9.32 -16.22
C MET A 20 -3.05 -10.74 -16.77
N LEU A 21 -2.76 -11.73 -15.93
CA LEU A 21 -3.02 -13.12 -16.26
C LEU A 21 -4.52 -13.39 -16.12
N LEU A 22 -5.10 -13.92 -17.20
CA LEU A 22 -6.53 -14.22 -17.27
C LEU A 22 -6.79 -15.56 -16.59
N MET A 23 -7.78 -15.57 -15.68
CA MET A 23 -8.28 -16.78 -15.03
C MET A 23 -9.79 -16.82 -15.21
N ASP A 24 -10.32 -17.98 -15.56
CA ASP A 24 -11.75 -18.20 -15.58
C ASP A 24 -12.27 -18.50 -14.17
N ILE A 25 -13.60 -18.43 -14.02
CA ILE A 25 -14.26 -18.63 -12.72
C ILE A 25 -14.00 -20.03 -12.15
N ALA A 26 -13.86 -21.05 -13.01
CA ALA A 26 -13.57 -22.41 -12.61
C ALA A 26 -12.16 -22.54 -12.01
N THR A 27 -11.16 -21.89 -12.62
CA THR A 27 -9.79 -21.84 -12.10
C THR A 27 -9.73 -21.11 -10.76
N ILE A 28 -10.39 -19.94 -10.66
CA ILE A 28 -10.43 -19.16 -9.40
C ILE A 28 -11.07 -19.97 -8.27
N SER A 29 -12.14 -20.72 -8.59
CA SER A 29 -12.87 -21.53 -7.61
C SER A 29 -12.07 -22.76 -7.19
N SER A 30 -11.46 -23.46 -8.16
CA SER A 30 -10.65 -24.66 -7.89
C SER A 30 -9.39 -24.36 -7.07
N LEU A 31 -8.89 -23.12 -7.13
CA LEU A 31 -7.76 -22.64 -6.35
C LEU A 31 -8.18 -21.93 -5.04
N GLU A 32 -9.48 -21.90 -4.72
CA GLU A 32 -10.05 -21.30 -3.49
C GLU A 32 -9.64 -19.83 -3.24
N LEU A 33 -9.30 -19.08 -4.29
CA LEU A 33 -8.70 -17.74 -4.19
C LEU A 33 -9.61 -16.69 -3.55
N ILE A 34 -10.92 -16.94 -3.52
CA ILE A 34 -11.94 -16.03 -2.94
C ILE A 34 -12.36 -16.47 -1.54
N GLN A 35 -12.32 -17.77 -1.21
CA GLN A 35 -12.86 -18.29 0.05
C GLN A 35 -11.86 -18.20 1.20
N SER A 36 -10.55 -18.23 0.92
CA SER A 36 -9.52 -18.35 1.95
C SER A 36 -9.07 -17.01 2.60
N VAL A 37 -9.49 -15.84 2.10
CA VAL A 37 -8.91 -14.54 2.55
C VAL A 37 -10.02 -13.52 2.85
N ARG A 38 -10.44 -13.43 4.12
CA ARG A 38 -11.29 -12.32 4.62
C ARG A 38 -10.47 -11.02 4.66
N GLY A 39 -10.36 -10.29 3.55
CA GLY A 39 -9.73 -8.97 3.51
C GLY A 39 -9.64 -8.34 2.12
N ASP A 40 -9.50 -7.02 2.04
CA ASP A 40 -9.43 -6.19 0.80
C ASP A 40 -8.19 -6.50 -0.08
N SER A 41 -7.33 -7.43 0.34
CA SER A 41 -6.07 -7.84 -0.30
C SER A 41 -6.25 -8.72 -1.55
N THR A 42 -7.48 -9.02 -1.96
CA THR A 42 -7.80 -9.97 -3.05
C THR A 42 -7.40 -9.50 -4.44
N ARG A 43 -7.15 -8.20 -4.65
CA ARG A 43 -6.89 -7.65 -5.98
C ARG A 43 -5.64 -8.21 -6.65
N GLN A 44 -4.54 -8.39 -5.92
CA GLN A 44 -3.30 -8.91 -6.53
C GLN A 44 -3.37 -10.41 -6.80
N MET A 45 -4.12 -11.17 -6.00
CA MET A 45 -4.33 -12.61 -6.20
C MET A 45 -5.27 -12.88 -7.38
N LEU A 46 -6.33 -12.08 -7.52
CA LEU A 46 -7.31 -12.22 -8.60
C LEU A 46 -6.87 -11.55 -9.91
N GLN A 47 -5.88 -10.64 -9.85
CA GLN A 47 -5.29 -9.99 -11.01
C GLN A 47 -3.75 -10.05 -10.95
N PRO A 48 -3.16 -11.25 -11.08
CA PRO A 48 -1.72 -11.41 -11.09
C PRO A 48 -1.12 -10.69 -12.30
N THR A 49 -0.03 -9.95 -12.06
CA THR A 49 0.68 -9.21 -13.10
C THR A 49 1.45 -10.17 -14.01
N ARG A 50 1.48 -9.88 -15.32
CA ARG A 50 2.35 -10.59 -16.28
C ARG A 50 3.72 -9.94 -16.46
N HIS A 51 3.95 -8.79 -15.82
CA HIS A 51 5.16 -8.01 -16.03
C HIS A 51 6.32 -8.56 -15.21
N LEU A 52 7.27 -9.24 -15.86
CA LEU A 52 8.44 -9.87 -15.22
C LEU A 52 9.23 -8.91 -14.33
N LYS A 53 9.42 -7.65 -14.76
CA LYS A 53 10.10 -6.64 -13.95
C LYS A 53 9.39 -6.41 -12.61
N THR A 54 8.07 -6.30 -12.63
CA THR A 54 7.25 -6.12 -11.41
C THR A 54 7.29 -7.37 -10.53
N ILE A 55 7.27 -8.56 -11.11
CA ILE A 55 7.39 -9.82 -10.37
C ILE A 55 8.74 -9.88 -9.66
N ARG A 56 9.84 -9.64 -10.39
CA ARG A 56 11.20 -9.66 -9.83
C ARG A 56 11.35 -8.62 -8.72
N SER A 57 10.97 -7.36 -8.96
CA SER A 57 11.09 -6.33 -7.92
C SER A 57 10.27 -6.63 -6.67
N ARG A 58 9.11 -7.31 -6.80
CA ARG A 58 8.36 -7.78 -5.63
C ARG A 58 9.08 -8.90 -4.89
N GLN A 59 9.70 -9.83 -5.61
CA GLN A 59 10.49 -10.91 -5.01
C GLN A 59 11.73 -10.38 -4.30
N GLU A 60 12.46 -9.43 -4.90
CA GLU A 60 13.63 -8.77 -4.29
C GLU A 60 13.29 -8.14 -2.94
N VAL A 61 12.16 -7.43 -2.84
CA VAL A 61 11.71 -6.84 -1.55
C VAL A 61 11.40 -7.92 -0.51
N VAL A 62 10.76 -9.02 -0.92
CA VAL A 62 10.48 -10.15 -0.02
C VAL A 62 11.78 -10.78 0.46
N GLU A 63 12.75 -10.97 -0.43
CA GLU A 63 14.07 -11.51 -0.10
C GLU A 63 14.81 -10.63 0.94
N VAL A 64 14.73 -9.30 0.81
CA VAL A 64 15.29 -8.36 1.80
C VAL A 64 14.71 -8.60 3.19
N PHE A 65 13.39 -8.75 3.31
CA PHE A 65 12.73 -9.00 4.59
C PHE A 65 12.99 -10.41 5.13
N LEU A 66 13.10 -11.42 4.26
CA LEU A 66 13.46 -12.78 4.66
C LEU A 66 14.90 -12.85 5.19
N GLY A 67 15.82 -12.07 4.62
CA GLY A 67 17.19 -11.96 5.10
C GLY A 67 17.32 -11.19 6.41
N ASN A 68 16.34 -10.34 6.74
CA ASN A 68 16.36 -9.46 7.91
C ASN A 68 15.00 -9.46 8.62
N PRO A 69 14.65 -10.55 9.34
CA PRO A 69 13.31 -10.71 9.91
C PRO A 69 12.96 -9.63 10.95
N GLY A 70 13.96 -9.06 11.65
CA GLY A 70 13.72 -7.94 12.58
C GLY A 70 13.07 -6.74 11.90
N TRP A 71 13.55 -6.36 10.72
CA TRP A 71 13.01 -5.23 9.95
C TRP A 71 11.54 -5.43 9.56
N PHE A 72 11.16 -6.67 9.26
CA PHE A 72 9.78 -7.00 8.97
C PHE A 72 8.89 -6.76 10.19
N PHE A 73 9.29 -7.22 11.38
CA PHE A 73 8.50 -7.05 12.60
C PHE A 73 8.41 -5.58 13.02
N ASP A 74 9.50 -4.82 12.91
CA ASP A 74 9.54 -3.40 13.23
C ASP A 74 8.53 -2.61 12.38
N ILE A 75 8.48 -2.88 11.07
CA ILE A 75 7.51 -2.24 10.16
C ILE A 75 6.09 -2.71 10.47
N MET A 76 5.89 -3.99 10.73
CA MET A 76 4.57 -4.56 11.06
C MET A 76 4.01 -4.04 12.39
N GLU A 77 4.84 -3.59 13.32
CA GLU A 77 4.41 -2.92 14.55
C GLU A 77 3.90 -1.50 14.28
N GLN A 78 4.49 -0.79 13.30
CA GLN A 78 4.13 0.59 12.98
C GLN A 78 2.93 0.73 12.04
N LEU A 79 2.81 -0.15 11.03
CA LEU A 79 1.76 -0.09 10.01
C LEU A 79 0.32 -0.03 10.56
N PRO A 80 -0.06 -0.73 11.66
CA PRO A 80 -1.40 -0.66 12.22
C PRO A 80 -1.83 0.73 12.69
N SER A 81 -0.87 1.64 12.96
CA SER A 81 -1.18 3.02 13.36
C SER A 81 -1.69 3.89 12.21
N TYR A 82 -1.55 3.44 10.97
CA TYR A 82 -1.96 4.17 9.78
C TYR A 82 -3.43 3.92 9.47
N ALA A 83 -4.25 4.96 9.59
CA ALA A 83 -5.64 4.93 9.20
C ALA A 83 -5.80 4.85 7.66
N ASP A 84 -6.91 4.27 7.22
CA ASP A 84 -7.24 4.16 5.80
C ASP A 84 -7.40 5.55 5.15
N LEU A 85 -6.38 5.97 4.42
CA LEU A 85 -6.29 7.27 3.75
C LEU A 85 -7.40 7.48 2.73
N ASP A 86 -7.74 6.45 1.96
CA ASP A 86 -8.79 6.54 0.94
C ASP A 86 -10.13 6.84 1.60
N ARG A 87 -10.41 6.22 2.76
CA ARG A 87 -11.61 6.54 3.56
C ARG A 87 -11.54 7.92 4.21
N LEU A 88 -10.38 8.31 4.72
CA LEU A 88 -10.22 9.61 5.39
C LEU A 88 -10.46 10.78 4.43
N LEU A 89 -9.89 10.72 3.22
CA LEU A 89 -9.96 11.79 2.22
C LEU A 89 -11.35 12.00 1.64
N LEU A 90 -12.20 10.96 1.59
CA LEU A 90 -13.58 11.05 1.11
C LEU A 90 -14.45 12.03 1.93
N VAL A 91 -14.08 12.29 3.19
CA VAL A 91 -14.86 13.15 4.11
C VAL A 91 -14.26 14.57 4.22
N VAL A 92 -13.00 14.75 3.84
CA VAL A 92 -12.31 16.06 3.91
C VAL A 92 -12.85 17.04 2.86
N VAL A 93 -13.47 16.55 1.78
CA VAL A 93 -14.16 17.38 0.77
C VAL A 93 -15.67 17.12 0.82
N PRO A 94 -16.38 17.61 1.86
CA PRO A 94 -17.81 17.39 1.98
C PRO A 94 -18.57 18.22 0.93
N LYS A 95 -19.36 17.55 0.09
CA LYS A 95 -20.24 18.21 -0.90
C LYS A 95 -21.41 18.97 -0.24
N PHE A 96 -21.76 18.62 1.01
CA PHE A 96 -22.81 19.24 1.81
C PHE A 96 -22.39 19.36 3.28
N ILE A 97 -22.59 20.53 3.89
CA ILE A 97 -22.16 20.80 5.26
C ILE A 97 -23.33 20.58 6.21
N THR A 98 -23.24 19.56 7.06
CA THR A 98 -24.17 19.33 8.18
C THR A 98 -23.38 19.19 9.48
N PRO A 99 -23.97 19.46 10.66
CA PRO A 99 -23.27 19.29 11.95
C PRO A 99 -22.74 17.86 12.19
N ARG A 100 -23.42 16.86 11.61
CA ARG A 100 -22.97 15.46 11.65
C ARG A 100 -21.73 15.23 10.78
N VAL A 101 -21.75 15.71 9.54
CA VAL A 101 -20.60 15.60 8.61
C VAL A 101 -19.40 16.38 9.14
N SER A 102 -19.62 17.55 9.74
CA SER A 102 -18.56 18.35 10.36
C SER A 102 -17.85 17.61 11.51
N ARG A 103 -18.57 16.92 12.41
CA ARG A 103 -17.95 16.10 13.47
C ARG A 103 -17.09 14.97 12.91
N ILE A 104 -17.56 14.29 11.87
CA ILE A 104 -16.80 13.20 11.22
C ILE A 104 -15.57 13.78 10.52
N ALA A 105 -15.70 14.91 9.82
CA ALA A 105 -14.59 15.57 9.16
C ALA A 105 -13.51 16.01 10.17
N ILE A 106 -13.88 16.54 11.33
CA ILE A 106 -12.94 16.88 12.41
C ILE A 106 -12.20 15.62 12.89
N GLY A 107 -12.92 14.53 13.15
CA GLY A 107 -12.31 13.25 13.52
C GLY A 107 -11.32 12.74 12.47
N ASN A 108 -11.68 12.85 11.19
CA ASN A 108 -10.81 12.45 10.09
C ASN A 108 -9.57 13.35 9.95
N VAL A 109 -9.70 14.66 10.16
CA VAL A 109 -8.56 15.59 10.16
C VAL A 109 -7.61 15.31 11.33
N ILE A 110 -8.13 14.95 12.50
CA ILE A 110 -7.31 14.54 13.65
C ILE A 110 -6.56 13.25 13.34
N ALA A 111 -7.25 12.23 12.80
CA ALA A 111 -6.63 10.97 12.39
C ALA A 111 -5.55 11.19 11.32
N LEU A 112 -5.83 12.05 10.32
CA LEU A 112 -4.87 12.44 9.29
C LEU A 112 -3.64 13.13 9.90
N LYS A 113 -3.84 14.06 10.85
CA LYS A 113 -2.72 14.73 11.54
C LYS A 113 -1.85 13.72 12.28
N GLN A 114 -2.46 12.78 13.00
CA GLN A 114 -1.73 11.74 13.75
C GLN A 114 -0.91 10.85 12.81
N MET A 115 -1.52 10.42 11.71
CA MET A 115 -0.88 9.58 10.70
C MET A 115 0.26 10.31 9.98
N LEU A 116 0.08 11.59 9.62
CA LEU A 116 1.16 12.40 9.05
C LEU A 116 2.28 12.66 10.07
N GLY A 117 1.94 12.71 11.36
CA GLY A 117 2.90 12.85 12.45
C GLY A 117 3.74 11.60 12.71
N SER A 118 3.24 10.39 12.41
CA SER A 118 4.01 9.14 12.53
C SER A 118 4.88 8.83 11.31
N LEU A 119 4.60 9.46 10.16
CA LEU A 119 5.34 9.24 8.92
C LEU A 119 6.86 9.45 9.02
N PRO A 120 7.39 10.49 9.70
CA PRO A 120 8.83 10.67 9.81
C PRO A 120 9.55 9.51 10.51
N ALA A 121 8.92 8.90 11.51
CA ALA A 121 9.51 7.76 12.23
C ALA A 121 9.68 6.55 11.31
N LEU A 122 8.68 6.26 10.49
CA LEU A 122 8.74 5.18 9.49
C LEU A 122 9.80 5.47 8.42
N VAL A 123 9.88 6.73 7.94
CA VAL A 123 10.89 7.14 6.95
C VAL A 123 12.30 6.96 7.50
N SER A 124 12.58 7.46 8.71
CA SER A 124 13.89 7.30 9.33
C SER A 124 14.28 5.84 9.56
N GLN A 125 13.32 4.96 9.84
CA GLN A 125 13.59 3.52 9.94
C GLN A 125 13.93 2.90 8.58
N LEU A 126 13.17 3.23 7.54
CA LEU A 126 13.46 2.74 6.18
C LEU A 126 14.81 3.24 5.66
N GLU A 127 15.16 4.49 5.95
CA GLU A 127 16.48 5.05 5.64
C GLU A 127 17.59 4.28 6.36
N ALA A 128 17.43 4.00 7.65
CA ALA A 128 18.39 3.20 8.41
C ALA A 128 18.55 1.76 7.87
N MET A 129 17.45 1.15 7.39
CA MET A 129 17.49 -0.17 6.73
C MET A 129 18.22 -0.10 5.38
N MET A 130 18.00 0.96 4.60
CA MET A 130 18.71 1.18 3.33
C MET A 130 20.21 1.36 3.55
N ASP A 131 20.61 2.18 4.53
CA ASP A 131 22.02 2.37 4.90
C ASP A 131 22.69 1.06 5.33
N ALA A 132 21.93 0.15 5.97
CA ALA A 132 22.42 -1.16 6.35
C ALA A 132 22.61 -2.09 5.15
N LEU A 133 21.79 -1.95 4.10
CA LEU A 133 21.91 -2.70 2.85
C LEU A 133 23.08 -2.23 1.98
N GLU A 134 23.42 -0.94 2.01
CA GLU A 134 24.53 -0.37 1.24
C GLU A 134 25.91 -0.73 1.82
N LYS A 135 25.99 -1.12 3.10
CA LYS A 135 27.25 -1.54 3.72
C LYS A 135 27.67 -2.92 3.18
N PRO A 136 28.88 -3.05 2.59
CA PRO A 136 29.39 -4.35 2.17
C PRO A 136 29.50 -5.29 3.38
N CYS A 137 29.00 -6.51 3.22
CA CYS A 137 29.11 -7.56 4.24
C CYS A 137 30.58 -7.70 4.70
N ALA A 138 30.82 -7.59 6.01
CA ALA A 138 32.17 -7.72 6.61
C ALA A 138 32.86 -9.05 6.23
N LEU A 139 32.08 -10.08 5.91
CA LEU A 139 32.58 -11.36 5.42
C LEU A 139 33.24 -11.28 4.03
N ILE A 140 32.78 -10.40 3.15
CA ILE A 140 33.38 -10.22 1.81
C ILE A 140 34.75 -9.56 1.97
N THR A 141 34.87 -8.56 2.84
CA THR A 141 36.16 -7.90 3.12
C THR A 141 37.19 -8.82 3.75
N SER A 142 36.77 -9.83 4.52
CA SER A 142 37.66 -10.83 5.13
C SER A 142 38.08 -11.95 4.19
N ILE A 143 37.38 -12.17 3.08
CA ILE A 143 37.73 -13.19 2.07
C ILE A 143 38.61 -12.58 0.96
N THR A 144 38.61 -11.26 0.80
CA THR A 144 39.40 -10.52 -0.21
C THR A 144 40.75 -9.98 0.29
N GLN A 145 41.19 -10.34 1.51
CA GLN A 145 42.54 -10.09 2.04
C GLN A 145 43.32 -11.39 2.13
#